data_AF-A0A7C5VC74-F1
#
_entry.id   AF-A0A7C5VC74-F1
#
_cell.length_a   1.000
_cell.length_b   1.000
_cell.length_c   1.000
_cell.angle_alpha   90.00
_cell.angle_beta   90.00
_cell.angle_gamma   90.00
#
_symmetry.space_group_name_H-M   'P 1'
#
loop_
_entity.id
_entity.type
_entity.pdbx_description
1 polymer ?
#
loop_
_entity_poly.entity_id
_entity_poly.type
_entity_poly.pdbx_seq_one_letter_code
_entity_poly.pdbx_strand_id
1 'polypeptide(L)'
;YAREGFTTVIHGKFHHEETQATCSHVTRFPNAHFLVVLDRREAEWVAEAIRGRMPGKELMARLGKHGSPGFDPEVHLQKIGLANQTTMLSSESLEIAEILRRAILDRYGEEEVNRRFLSFDTICSATQDRQDAVAELIREHRPDLMLVIGGFNSSNTAHLAEIAAREVPAYHIEDAGCLESRQIRHRDPFTGEIRHSQGWLPEAPVRIGLTSGASTPNSKLAEVVERLFALKGMKGELQRLMENASG
;
A
#
# COMPACT_ATOMS: atom_id res chain seq x y z
N TYR A 1 12.29 -9.98 -9.65
CA TYR A 1 12.22 -9.16 -10.89
C TYR A 1 13.13 -9.64 -12.01
N ALA A 2 14.42 -9.30 -12.01
CA ALA A 2 15.33 -9.58 -13.13
C ALA A 2 15.39 -11.07 -13.52
N ARG A 3 15.43 -11.97 -12.53
CA ARG A 3 15.39 -13.43 -12.74
C ARG A 3 14.09 -13.95 -13.37
N GLU A 4 12.99 -13.20 -13.20
CA GLU A 4 11.65 -13.55 -13.69
C GLU A 4 11.29 -12.78 -14.99
N GLY A 5 12.28 -12.10 -15.58
CA GLY A 5 12.13 -11.35 -16.83
C GLY A 5 11.38 -10.03 -16.68
N PHE A 6 11.29 -9.47 -15.47
CA PHE A 6 10.75 -8.13 -15.28
C PHE A 6 11.87 -7.09 -15.37
N THR A 7 11.58 -6.00 -16.09
CA THR A 7 12.36 -4.75 -15.98
C THR A 7 12.16 -4.17 -14.59
N THR A 8 13.25 -3.81 -13.92
CA THR A 8 13.17 -3.23 -12.57
C THR A 8 13.02 -1.72 -12.66
N VAL A 9 11.82 -1.20 -12.39
CA VAL A 9 11.60 0.23 -12.19
C VAL A 9 11.98 0.55 -10.74
N ILE A 10 12.80 1.56 -10.51
CA ILE A 10 13.31 1.92 -9.18
C ILE A 10 12.80 3.31 -8.83
N HIS A 11 11.96 3.43 -7.81
CA HIS A 11 11.61 4.72 -7.23
C HIS A 11 12.78 5.21 -6.36
N GLY A 12 13.46 6.25 -6.80
CA GLY A 12 14.61 6.78 -6.08
C GLY A 12 15.37 7.86 -6.84
N LYS A 13 16.35 8.43 -6.15
CA LYS A 13 17.26 9.41 -6.75
C LYS A 13 18.34 8.67 -7.53
N PHE A 14 18.44 8.93 -8.84
CA PHE A 14 19.39 8.23 -9.70
C PHE A 14 20.82 8.24 -9.17
N HIS A 15 21.34 9.38 -8.71
CA HIS A 15 22.71 9.50 -8.21
C HIS A 15 22.93 9.04 -6.76
N HIS A 16 21.91 8.51 -6.08
CA HIS A 16 22.06 8.03 -4.71
C HIS A 16 22.78 6.68 -4.67
N GLU A 17 23.67 6.48 -3.71
CA GLU A 17 24.52 5.27 -3.60
C GLU A 17 23.69 3.98 -3.56
N GLU A 18 22.61 3.97 -2.77
CA GLU A 18 21.69 2.83 -2.67
C GLU A 18 20.97 2.51 -4.00
N THR A 19 20.53 3.54 -4.72
CA THR A 19 19.90 3.39 -6.03
C THR A 19 20.89 2.83 -7.03
N GLN A 20 22.13 3.32 -7.02
CA GLN A 20 23.21 2.82 -7.86
C GLN A 20 23.60 1.38 -7.51
N ALA A 21 23.62 1.02 -6.22
CA ALA A 21 23.85 -0.35 -5.78
C ALA A 21 22.76 -1.30 -6.30
N THR A 22 21.49 -0.87 -6.26
CA THR A 22 20.36 -1.62 -6.82
C THR A 22 20.47 -1.75 -8.34
N CYS A 23 20.79 -0.67 -9.05
CA CYS A 23 21.04 -0.69 -10.50
C CYS A 23 22.16 -1.68 -10.86
N SER A 24 23.28 -1.62 -10.14
CA SER A 24 24.40 -2.54 -10.32
C SER A 24 23.98 -3.99 -10.10
N HIS A 25 23.17 -4.26 -9.07
CA HIS A 25 22.66 -5.60 -8.82
C HIS A 25 21.80 -6.12 -9.98
N VAL A 26 20.90 -5.29 -10.53
CA VAL A 26 20.07 -5.67 -11.69
C VAL A 26 20.93 -6.04 -12.89
N THR A 27 21.96 -5.23 -13.19
CA THR A 27 22.85 -5.48 -14.35
C THR A 27 23.70 -6.74 -14.26
N ARG A 28 23.75 -7.42 -13.10
CA ARG A 28 24.43 -8.73 -12.98
C ARG A 28 23.64 -9.85 -13.64
N PHE A 29 22.36 -9.65 -13.91
CA PHE A 29 21.51 -10.63 -14.58
C PHE A 29 21.55 -10.43 -16.10
N PRO A 30 21.78 -11.49 -16.89
CA PRO A 30 21.78 -11.39 -18.35
C PRO A 30 20.45 -10.84 -18.88
N ASN A 31 20.51 -9.89 -19.82
CA ASN A 31 19.35 -9.24 -20.45
C ASN A 31 18.39 -8.55 -19.47
N ALA A 32 18.83 -8.26 -18.25
CA ALA A 32 18.02 -7.54 -17.28
C ALA A 32 18.17 -6.04 -17.47
N HIS A 33 17.03 -5.35 -17.33
CA HIS A 33 16.92 -3.92 -17.55
C HIS A 33 16.38 -3.22 -16.31
N PHE A 34 16.79 -1.97 -16.12
CA PHE A 34 16.24 -1.10 -15.10
C PHE A 34 15.89 0.28 -15.65
N LEU A 35 14.99 0.96 -14.95
CA LEU A 35 14.68 2.37 -15.15
C LEU A 35 14.48 3.04 -13.79
N VAL A 36 15.17 4.15 -13.52
CA VAL A 36 14.98 4.92 -12.30
C VAL A 36 13.96 6.03 -12.54
N VAL A 37 13.04 6.19 -11.61
CA VAL A 37 11.97 7.20 -11.60
C VAL A 37 12.06 7.95 -10.28
N LEU A 38 12.13 9.28 -10.35
CA LEU A 38 12.32 10.13 -9.17
C LEU A 38 11.01 10.43 -8.44
N ASP A 39 9.96 10.75 -9.18
CA ASP A 39 8.72 11.30 -8.63
C ASP A 39 7.49 10.90 -9.45
N ARG A 40 6.32 11.37 -9.00
CA ARG A 40 5.04 11.17 -9.67
C ARG A 40 5.06 11.62 -11.14
N ARG A 41 5.69 12.74 -11.44
CA ARG A 41 5.67 13.33 -12.79
C ARG A 41 6.47 12.46 -13.77
N GLU A 42 7.62 11.96 -13.35
CA GLU A 42 8.39 10.99 -14.12
C GLU A 42 7.62 9.67 -14.30
N ALA A 43 6.93 9.20 -13.25
CA ALA A 43 6.09 8.01 -13.33
C ALA A 43 4.95 8.16 -14.35
N GLU A 44 4.32 9.34 -14.44
CA GLU A 44 3.29 9.61 -15.45
C GLU A 44 3.85 9.57 -16.87
N TRP A 45 5.10 10.01 -17.11
CA TRP A 45 5.72 9.86 -18.43
C TRP A 45 5.93 8.39 -18.79
N VAL A 46 6.42 7.60 -17.83
CA VAL A 46 6.58 6.16 -18.01
C VAL A 46 5.22 5.49 -18.26
N ALA A 47 4.18 5.91 -17.54
CA ALA A 47 2.81 5.42 -17.73
C ALA A 47 2.27 5.72 -19.14
N GLU A 48 2.46 6.94 -19.65
CA GLU A 48 2.05 7.28 -21.02
C GLU A 48 2.83 6.48 -22.07
N ALA A 49 4.12 6.21 -21.82
CA ALA A 49 4.90 5.34 -22.70
C ALA A 49 4.40 3.89 -22.66
N ILE A 50 4.11 3.36 -21.48
CA ILE A 50 3.47 2.05 -21.31
C ILE A 50 2.19 2.01 -22.13
N ARG A 51 1.28 2.98 -21.98
CA ARG A 51 0.01 3.06 -22.73
C ARG A 51 0.18 3.21 -24.25
N GLY A 52 1.40 3.46 -24.74
CA GLY A 52 1.66 3.71 -26.16
C GLY A 52 1.28 5.11 -26.63
N ARG A 53 1.07 6.04 -25.68
CA ARG A 53 0.71 7.44 -25.94
C ARG A 53 1.92 8.36 -25.98
N MET A 54 3.06 7.91 -25.46
CA MET A 54 4.35 8.60 -25.56
C MET A 54 5.37 7.71 -26.28
N PRO A 55 5.99 8.16 -27.38
CA PRO A 55 7.08 7.42 -28.03
C PRO A 55 8.27 7.19 -27.10
N GLY A 56 8.90 6.01 -27.15
CA GLY A 56 10.01 5.67 -26.25
C GLY A 56 11.19 6.66 -26.33
N LYS A 57 11.47 7.16 -27.53
CA LYS A 57 12.51 8.20 -27.73
C LYS A 57 12.20 9.49 -26.99
N GLU A 58 10.93 9.89 -26.92
CA GLU A 58 10.51 11.08 -26.19
C GLU A 58 10.64 10.86 -24.67
N LEU A 59 10.22 9.69 -24.16
CA LEU A 59 10.40 9.33 -22.77
C LEU A 59 11.87 9.44 -22.35
N MET A 60 12.77 8.83 -23.12
CA MET A 60 14.20 8.84 -22.79
C MET A 60 14.81 10.25 -22.88
N ALA A 61 14.32 11.10 -23.77
CA ALA A 61 14.75 12.50 -23.83
C ALA A 61 14.35 13.29 -22.57
N ARG A 62 13.19 12.96 -21.96
CA ARG A 62 12.72 13.60 -20.72
C ARG A 62 13.41 13.06 -19.47
N LEU A 63 13.62 11.74 -19.37
CA LEU A 63 14.25 11.09 -18.21
C LEU A 63 15.78 11.17 -18.22
N GLY A 64 16.39 11.39 -19.39
CA GLY A 64 17.85 11.38 -19.53
C GLY A 64 18.43 9.97 -19.35
N LYS A 65 19.56 9.86 -18.65
CA LYS A 65 20.34 8.61 -18.52
C LYS A 65 19.92 7.73 -17.33
N HIS A 66 18.63 7.67 -17.04
CA HIS A 66 18.11 6.93 -15.88
C HIS A 66 17.80 5.45 -16.16
N GLY A 67 18.00 4.98 -17.40
CA GLY A 67 17.83 3.58 -17.80
C GLY A 67 19.15 2.81 -17.88
N SER A 68 19.06 1.49 -17.77
CA SER A 68 20.19 0.58 -18.04
C SER A 68 20.74 0.72 -19.48
N PRO A 69 22.01 0.33 -19.74
CA PRO A 69 22.52 0.27 -21.11
C PRO A 69 21.64 -0.60 -22.02
N GLY A 70 21.35 -0.11 -23.23
CA GLY A 70 20.48 -0.82 -24.18
C GLY A 70 19.00 -0.81 -23.83
N PHE A 71 18.57 0.01 -22.87
CA PHE A 71 17.16 0.12 -22.51
C PHE A 71 16.30 0.66 -23.65
N ASP A 72 15.40 -0.18 -24.17
CA ASP A 72 14.32 0.18 -25.08
C ASP A 72 12.97 0.24 -24.34
N PRO A 73 12.34 1.42 -24.18
CA PRO A 73 11.04 1.55 -23.54
C PRO A 73 9.92 0.74 -24.20
N GLU A 74 9.96 0.54 -25.53
CA GLU A 74 8.89 -0.13 -26.26
C GLU A 74 8.89 -1.65 -26.01
N VAL A 75 10.05 -2.20 -25.66
CA VAL A 75 10.24 -3.62 -25.32
C VAL A 75 10.20 -3.80 -23.81
N HIS A 76 10.98 -3.01 -23.07
CA HIS A 76 11.29 -3.26 -21.67
C HIS A 76 10.23 -2.72 -20.70
N LEU A 77 9.30 -1.87 -21.12
CA LEU A 77 8.17 -1.46 -20.28
C LEU A 77 6.93 -2.36 -20.38
N GLN A 78 7.00 -3.45 -21.17
CA GLN A 78 5.86 -4.37 -21.31
C GLN A 78 5.63 -5.26 -20.08
N LYS A 79 6.66 -5.41 -19.24
CA LYS A 79 6.67 -6.23 -18.03
C LYS A 79 7.62 -5.62 -16.99
N ILE A 80 7.07 -5.02 -15.93
CA ILE A 80 7.83 -4.18 -14.98
C ILE A 80 7.62 -4.62 -13.52
N GLY A 81 8.67 -4.49 -12.72
CA GLY A 81 8.69 -4.70 -11.28
C GLY A 81 9.14 -3.43 -10.57
N LEU A 82 8.40 -2.91 -9.58
CA LEU A 82 8.77 -1.69 -8.85
C LEU A 82 9.58 -2.00 -7.59
N ALA A 83 10.78 -1.45 -7.47
CA ALA A 83 11.56 -1.39 -6.23
C ALA A 83 11.62 0.05 -5.73
N ASN A 84 11.91 0.26 -4.44
CA ASN A 84 12.11 1.58 -3.86
C ASN A 84 13.45 1.71 -3.14
N GLN A 85 14.04 2.90 -3.21
CA GLN A 85 15.12 3.31 -2.32
C GLN A 85 14.56 3.54 -0.90
N THR A 86 15.26 3.05 0.13
CA THR A 86 14.78 3.05 1.52
C THR A 86 14.49 4.43 2.09
N THR A 87 15.17 5.47 1.61
CA THR A 87 14.99 6.86 2.08
C THR A 87 13.90 7.64 1.33
N MET A 88 13.20 7.03 0.36
CA MET A 88 12.05 7.64 -0.30
C MET A 88 10.78 7.50 0.55
N LEU A 89 9.83 8.41 0.40
CA LEU A 89 8.57 8.32 1.13
C LEU A 89 7.75 7.12 0.63
N SER A 90 7.21 6.35 1.56
CA SER A 90 6.38 5.18 1.25
C SER A 90 5.10 5.56 0.51
N SER A 91 4.48 6.69 0.87
CA SER A 91 3.29 7.22 0.20
C SER A 91 3.54 7.55 -1.28
N GLU A 92 4.69 8.17 -1.59
CA GLU A 92 5.10 8.47 -2.97
C GLU A 92 5.37 7.18 -3.76
N SER A 93 6.00 6.20 -3.11
CA SER A 93 6.28 4.89 -3.72
C SER A 93 4.98 4.16 -4.09
N LEU A 94 3.97 4.21 -3.21
CA LEU A 94 2.65 3.64 -3.45
C LEU A 94 1.90 4.37 -4.58
N GLU A 95 2.01 5.69 -4.64
CA GLU A 95 1.41 6.49 -5.73
C GLU A 95 2.03 6.13 -7.08
N ILE A 96 3.35 6.04 -7.16
CA ILE A 96 4.06 5.62 -8.38
C ILE A 96 3.67 4.19 -8.78
N ALA A 97 3.57 3.27 -7.82
CA ALA A 97 3.12 1.91 -8.08
C ALA A 97 1.72 1.88 -8.73
N GLU A 98 0.77 2.65 -8.20
CA GLU A 98 -0.59 2.71 -8.72
C GLU A 98 -0.66 3.35 -10.12
N ILE A 99 0.12 4.40 -10.38
CA ILE A 99 0.22 5.03 -11.71
C ILE A 99 0.69 4.02 -12.76
N LEU A 100 1.76 3.29 -12.45
CA LEU A 100 2.33 2.29 -13.36
C LEU A 100 1.41 1.08 -13.52
N ARG A 101 0.78 0.61 -12.44
CA ARG A 101 -0.21 -0.48 -12.48
C ARG A 101 -1.40 -0.13 -13.36
N ARG A 102 -1.96 1.08 -13.22
CA ARG A 102 -3.06 1.58 -14.06
C ARG A 102 -2.65 1.64 -15.53
N ALA A 103 -1.43 2.07 -15.84
CA ALA A 103 -0.95 2.09 -17.22
C ALA A 103 -0.88 0.69 -17.85
N ILE A 104 -0.46 -0.32 -17.08
CA ILE A 104 -0.48 -1.73 -17.50
C ILE A 104 -1.91 -2.21 -17.70
N LEU A 105 -2.82 -1.93 -16.76
CA LEU A 105 -4.25 -2.25 -16.87
C LEU A 105 -4.87 -1.63 -18.13
N ASP A 106 -4.64 -0.34 -18.36
CA ASP A 106 -5.20 0.41 -19.50
C ASP A 106 -4.74 -0.16 -20.85
N ARG A 107 -3.52 -0.71 -20.92
CA ARG A 107 -2.96 -1.26 -22.15
C ARG A 107 -3.27 -2.74 -22.38
N TYR A 108 -3.10 -3.56 -21.34
CA TYR A 108 -3.08 -5.01 -21.47
C TYR A 108 -4.34 -5.68 -20.92
N GLY A 109 -5.21 -4.93 -20.23
CA GLY A 109 -6.40 -5.47 -19.58
C GLY A 109 -6.11 -6.09 -18.21
N GLU A 110 -7.18 -6.34 -17.46
CA GLU A 110 -7.13 -6.78 -16.06
C GLU A 110 -6.45 -8.14 -15.88
N GLU A 111 -6.71 -9.08 -16.79
CA GLU A 111 -6.17 -10.45 -16.74
C GLU A 111 -4.64 -10.51 -16.82
N GLU A 112 -4.01 -9.51 -17.44
CA GLU A 112 -2.57 -9.46 -17.68
C GLU A 112 -1.80 -8.69 -16.60
N VAL A 113 -2.48 -7.93 -15.73
CA VAL A 113 -1.83 -7.06 -14.72
C VAL A 113 -0.90 -7.88 -13.83
N ASN A 114 -1.38 -9.00 -13.28
CA ASN A 114 -0.60 -9.87 -12.39
C ASN A 114 0.61 -10.52 -13.08
N ARG A 115 0.59 -10.62 -14.42
CA ARG A 115 1.69 -11.19 -15.21
C ARG A 115 2.72 -10.15 -15.63
N ARG A 116 2.32 -8.87 -15.68
CA ARG A 116 3.10 -7.76 -16.26
C ARG A 116 3.54 -6.72 -15.26
N PHE A 117 2.95 -6.69 -14.08
CA PHE A 117 3.29 -5.75 -13.02
C PHE A 117 3.54 -6.50 -11.72
N LEU A 118 4.68 -6.23 -11.09
CA LEU A 118 4.95 -6.63 -9.71
C LEU A 118 5.46 -5.44 -8.92
N SER A 119 5.18 -5.41 -7.62
CA SER A 119 5.72 -4.40 -6.71
C SER A 119 5.97 -5.04 -5.35
N PHE A 120 7.05 -5.80 -5.24
CA PHE A 120 7.69 -6.10 -3.97
C PHE A 120 7.95 -4.80 -3.19
N ASP A 121 7.51 -4.85 -1.93
CA ASP A 121 7.47 -3.79 -0.93
C ASP A 121 6.36 -2.72 -1.08
N THR A 122 5.54 -2.73 -2.13
CA THR A 122 4.43 -1.77 -2.24
C THR A 122 3.09 -2.32 -2.76
N ILE A 123 3.07 -3.31 -3.65
CA ILE A 123 1.86 -4.00 -4.12
C ILE A 123 2.22 -5.45 -4.50
N CYS A 124 1.92 -6.39 -3.63
CA CYS A 124 1.95 -7.83 -3.94
C CYS A 124 0.64 -8.45 -3.44
N SER A 125 0.25 -9.62 -3.95
CA SER A 125 -0.99 -10.37 -3.66
C SER A 125 -1.56 -10.24 -2.24
N ALA A 126 -0.70 -10.07 -1.25
CA ALA A 126 -1.05 -9.75 0.13
C ALA A 126 -1.91 -8.47 0.32
N THR A 127 -1.97 -7.55 -0.65
CA THR A 127 -2.93 -6.44 -0.68
C THR A 127 -4.31 -6.92 -1.11
N GLN A 128 -4.41 -7.79 -2.14
CA GLN A 128 -5.68 -8.41 -2.53
C GLN A 128 -6.17 -9.37 -1.45
N ASP A 129 -5.31 -10.25 -0.92
CA ASP A 129 -5.65 -11.17 0.17
C ASP A 129 -6.17 -10.42 1.40
N ARG A 130 -5.63 -9.23 1.70
CA ARG A 130 -6.11 -8.40 2.83
C ARG A 130 -7.42 -7.68 2.52
N GLN A 131 -7.64 -7.26 1.28
CA GLN A 131 -8.92 -6.68 0.86
C GLN A 131 -10.02 -7.74 0.89
N ASP A 132 -9.73 -8.92 0.36
CA ASP A 132 -10.60 -10.09 0.38
C ASP A 132 -10.87 -10.52 1.83
N ALA A 133 -9.85 -10.55 2.69
CA ALA A 133 -10.01 -10.86 4.11
C ALA A 133 -10.85 -9.81 4.85
N VAL A 134 -10.77 -8.52 4.49
CA VAL A 134 -11.66 -7.49 5.07
C VAL A 134 -13.10 -7.74 4.64
N ALA A 135 -13.34 -8.01 3.35
CA ALA A 135 -14.68 -8.30 2.84
C ALA A 135 -15.25 -9.61 3.43
N GLU A 136 -14.42 -10.64 3.61
CA GLU A 136 -14.77 -11.91 4.24
C GLU A 136 -15.07 -11.72 5.73
N LEU A 137 -14.21 -11.03 6.47
CA LEU A 137 -14.43 -10.70 7.89
C LEU A 137 -15.77 -9.98 8.09
N ILE A 138 -16.08 -9.00 7.24
CA ILE A 138 -17.36 -8.27 7.32
C ILE A 138 -18.54 -9.20 7.03
N ARG A 139 -18.42 -10.06 6.02
CA ARG A 139 -19.47 -10.99 5.59
C ARG A 139 -19.76 -12.09 6.63
N GLU A 140 -18.70 -12.68 7.18
CA GLU A 140 -18.77 -13.81 8.11
C GLU A 140 -19.10 -13.36 9.52
N HIS A 141 -18.43 -12.31 10.00
CA HIS A 141 -18.55 -11.89 11.39
C HIS A 141 -19.51 -10.71 11.59
N ARG A 142 -19.95 -10.02 10.54
CA ARG A 142 -20.91 -8.89 10.61
C ARG A 142 -20.60 -7.91 11.76
N PRO A 143 -19.42 -7.26 11.74
CA PRO A 143 -19.09 -6.25 12.73
C PRO A 143 -20.02 -5.04 12.59
N ASP A 144 -20.29 -4.36 13.71
CA ASP A 144 -21.06 -3.12 13.74
C ASP A 144 -20.22 -1.93 13.23
N LEU A 145 -18.90 -2.00 13.38
CA LEU A 145 -17.94 -1.05 12.84
C LEU A 145 -16.56 -1.69 12.62
N MET A 146 -15.77 -1.08 11.74
CA MET A 146 -14.39 -1.48 11.44
C MET A 146 -13.39 -0.41 11.92
N LEU A 147 -12.31 -0.85 12.57
CA LEU A 147 -11.12 -0.03 12.77
C LEU A 147 -10.02 -0.54 11.84
N VAL A 148 -9.53 0.36 10.99
CA VAL A 148 -8.45 0.08 10.04
C VAL A 148 -7.20 0.82 10.48
N ILE A 149 -6.19 0.08 10.92
CA ILE A 149 -5.06 0.63 11.67
C ILE A 149 -3.85 0.80 10.75
N GLY A 150 -3.24 1.98 10.76
CA GLY A 150 -2.01 2.29 10.04
C GLY A 150 -1.87 3.78 9.76
N GLY A 151 -0.67 4.23 9.39
CA GLY A 151 -0.40 5.67 9.19
C GLY A 151 -1.36 6.33 8.19
N PHE A 152 -1.72 7.60 8.40
CA PHE A 152 -2.66 8.31 7.53
C PHE A 152 -2.16 8.52 6.10
N ASN A 153 -0.84 8.46 5.89
CA ASN A 153 -0.21 8.55 4.57
C ASN A 153 -0.09 7.18 3.87
N SER A 154 -0.61 6.10 4.46
CA SER A 154 -0.55 4.75 3.87
C SER A 154 -1.70 4.54 2.89
N SER A 155 -1.40 4.49 1.59
CA SER A 155 -2.41 4.23 0.55
C SER A 155 -3.07 2.86 0.69
N ASN A 156 -2.33 1.83 1.11
CA ASN A 156 -2.92 0.50 1.37
C ASN A 156 -3.90 0.55 2.54
N THR A 157 -3.55 1.23 3.64
CA THR A 157 -4.44 1.36 4.80
C THR A 157 -5.67 2.18 4.43
N ALA A 158 -5.49 3.27 3.69
CA ALA A 158 -6.60 4.09 3.20
C ALA A 158 -7.56 3.29 2.33
N HIS A 159 -7.03 2.43 1.45
CA HIS A 159 -7.87 1.61 0.58
C HIS A 159 -8.61 0.49 1.33
N LEU A 160 -7.97 -0.16 2.32
CA LEU A 160 -8.66 -1.11 3.21
C LEU A 160 -9.80 -0.41 3.98
N ALA A 161 -9.58 0.83 4.41
CA ALA A 161 -10.61 1.64 5.07
C ALA A 161 -11.75 1.99 4.11
N GLU A 162 -11.45 2.34 2.86
CA GLU A 162 -12.46 2.61 1.83
C GLU A 162 -13.33 1.38 1.56
N ILE A 163 -12.72 0.19 1.43
CA ILE A 163 -13.45 -1.07 1.21
C ILE A 163 -14.36 -1.36 2.40
N ALA A 164 -13.84 -1.27 3.64
CA ALA A 164 -14.64 -1.47 4.83
C ALA A 164 -15.80 -0.47 4.92
N ALA A 165 -15.55 0.80 4.61
CA ALA A 165 -16.51 1.90 4.68
C ALA A 165 -17.69 1.77 3.69
N ARG A 166 -17.54 0.95 2.63
CA ARG A 166 -18.63 0.66 1.69
C ARG A 166 -19.68 -0.29 2.29
N GLU A 167 -19.29 -1.09 3.29
CA GLU A 167 -20.15 -2.13 3.86
C GLU A 167 -20.65 -1.76 5.27
N VAL A 168 -19.77 -1.19 6.11
CA VAL A 168 -20.05 -0.86 7.52
C VAL A 168 -19.33 0.45 7.92
N PRO A 169 -19.75 1.15 8.99
CA PRO A 169 -19.00 2.28 9.51
C PRO A 169 -17.53 1.92 9.75
N ALA A 170 -16.61 2.64 9.13
CA ALA A 170 -15.18 2.35 9.20
C ALA A 170 -14.36 3.59 9.56
N TYR A 171 -13.37 3.40 10.44
CA TYR A 171 -12.48 4.46 10.89
C TYR A 171 -11.02 4.07 10.62
N HIS A 172 -10.33 4.85 9.79
CA HIS A 172 -8.89 4.74 9.61
C HIS A 172 -8.19 5.48 10.77
N ILE A 173 -7.43 4.76 11.61
CA ILE A 173 -6.69 5.31 12.75
C ILE A 173 -5.19 4.99 12.67
N GLU A 174 -4.32 5.87 13.18
CA GLU A 174 -2.87 5.62 13.17
C GLU A 174 -2.40 4.71 14.31
N ASP A 175 -3.08 4.79 15.46
CA ASP A 175 -2.74 4.15 16.71
C ASP A 175 -3.88 4.29 17.75
N ALA A 176 -3.67 3.71 18.93
CA ALA A 176 -4.59 3.75 20.06
C ALA A 176 -4.86 5.17 20.61
N GLY A 177 -3.94 6.12 20.38
CA GLY A 177 -4.10 7.52 20.81
C GLY A 177 -5.23 8.24 20.10
N CYS A 178 -5.72 7.69 18.98
CA CYS A 178 -6.87 8.19 18.25
C CYS A 178 -8.22 7.89 18.93
N LEU A 179 -8.24 7.00 19.94
CA LEU A 179 -9.46 6.46 20.54
C LEU A 179 -9.75 7.09 21.91
N GLU A 180 -10.91 7.73 22.02
CA GLU A 180 -11.48 8.23 23.26
C GLU A 180 -12.90 7.69 23.46
N SER A 181 -13.44 7.79 24.68
CA SER A 181 -14.75 7.18 25.02
C SER A 181 -15.91 7.74 24.20
N ARG A 182 -15.88 9.03 23.88
CA ARG A 182 -16.95 9.72 23.13
C ARG A 182 -16.51 10.17 21.74
N GLN A 183 -15.21 10.23 21.48
CA GLN A 183 -14.65 10.78 20.25
C GLN A 183 -13.60 9.85 19.64
N ILE A 184 -13.51 9.86 18.32
CA ILE A 184 -12.43 9.21 17.56
C ILE A 184 -11.83 10.20 16.57
N ARG A 185 -10.49 10.30 16.56
CA ARG A 185 -9.73 11.01 15.51
C ARG A 185 -9.41 10.01 14.40
N HIS A 186 -9.86 10.26 13.19
CA HIS A 186 -9.66 9.32 12.08
C HIS A 186 -9.47 10.04 10.76
N ARG A 187 -8.89 9.35 9.78
CA ARG A 187 -8.88 9.79 8.40
C ARG A 187 -10.14 9.29 7.71
N ASP A 188 -10.89 10.20 7.12
CA ASP A 188 -12.10 9.88 6.38
C ASP A 188 -11.75 8.96 5.18
N PRO A 189 -12.38 7.78 5.05
CA PRO A 189 -12.01 6.82 4.02
C PRO A 189 -12.23 7.31 2.57
N PHE A 190 -13.16 8.24 2.35
CA PHE A 190 -13.52 8.70 1.00
C PHE A 190 -12.88 10.04 0.64
N THR A 191 -12.85 10.98 1.58
CA THR A 191 -12.31 12.33 1.38
C THR A 191 -10.85 12.46 1.76
N GLY A 192 -10.36 11.56 2.63
CA GLY A 192 -8.99 11.59 3.14
C GLY A 192 -8.70 12.69 4.17
N GLU A 193 -9.72 13.45 4.57
CA GLU A 193 -9.60 14.50 5.59
C GLU A 193 -9.50 13.90 6.99
N ILE A 194 -8.73 14.55 7.88
CA ILE A 194 -8.72 14.15 9.29
C ILE A 194 -9.95 14.73 9.98
N ARG A 195 -10.77 13.85 10.56
CA ARG A 195 -12.02 14.19 11.24
C ARG A 195 -12.00 13.73 12.70
N HIS A 196 -12.85 14.39 13.49
CA HIS A 196 -13.19 13.97 14.84
C HIS A 196 -14.68 13.62 14.87
N SER A 197 -14.99 12.33 15.04
CA SER A 197 -16.38 11.84 15.10
C SER A 197 -16.79 11.58 16.54
N GLN A 198 -18.00 12.00 16.90
CA GLN A 198 -18.60 11.75 18.22
C GLN A 198 -19.46 10.49 18.18
N GLY A 199 -19.64 9.84 19.33
CA GLY A 199 -20.56 8.70 19.48
C GLY A 199 -20.16 7.45 18.68
N TRP A 200 -18.88 7.33 18.32
CA TRP A 200 -18.37 6.21 17.53
C TRP A 200 -18.40 4.86 18.28
N LEU A 201 -18.30 4.90 19.62
CA LEU A 201 -18.33 3.73 20.48
C LEU A 201 -19.66 3.72 21.26
N PRO A 202 -20.62 2.85 20.91
CA PRO A 202 -21.91 2.79 21.60
C PRO A 202 -21.75 2.19 23.00
N GLU A 203 -22.66 2.47 23.95
CA GLU A 203 -22.62 1.86 25.30
C GLU A 203 -23.02 0.38 25.26
N ALA A 204 -23.97 0.02 24.40
CA ALA A 204 -24.42 -1.36 24.19
C ALA A 204 -23.25 -2.28 23.75
N PRO A 205 -23.43 -3.61 23.86
CA PRO A 205 -22.52 -4.58 23.26
C PRO A 205 -22.30 -4.27 21.78
N VAL A 206 -21.05 -4.27 21.35
CA VAL A 206 -20.64 -3.88 19.99
C VAL A 206 -19.58 -4.85 19.49
N ARG A 207 -19.72 -5.29 18.25
CA ARG A 207 -18.73 -6.09 17.55
C ARG A 207 -17.87 -5.18 16.69
N ILE A 208 -16.61 -5.03 17.09
CA ILE A 208 -15.64 -4.21 16.39
C ILE A 208 -14.73 -5.14 15.59
N GLY A 209 -14.74 -5.00 14.26
CA GLY A 209 -13.77 -5.66 13.40
C GLY A 209 -12.47 -4.86 13.36
N LEU A 210 -11.34 -5.56 13.43
CA LEU A 210 -10.01 -4.96 13.40
C LEU A 210 -9.23 -5.47 12.20
N THR A 211 -8.57 -4.56 11.50
CA THR A 211 -7.61 -4.90 10.44
C THR A 211 -6.49 -3.85 10.43
N SER A 212 -5.38 -4.15 9.75
CA SER A 212 -4.25 -3.24 9.67
C SER A 212 -3.59 -3.24 8.29
N GLY A 213 -2.97 -2.11 7.95
CA GLY A 213 -2.15 -2.03 6.75
C GLY A 213 -0.90 -2.88 6.87
N ALA A 214 -0.35 -3.36 5.75
CA ALA A 214 0.79 -4.27 5.72
C ALA A 214 2.04 -3.77 6.47
N SER A 215 2.23 -2.45 6.56
CA SER A 215 3.34 -1.80 7.27
C SER A 215 3.07 -1.51 8.74
N THR A 216 1.95 -1.98 9.29
CA THR A 216 1.53 -1.69 10.67
C THR A 216 2.01 -2.82 11.61
N PRO A 217 2.87 -2.52 12.60
CA PRO A 217 3.35 -3.54 13.55
C PRO A 217 2.21 -4.15 14.39
N ASN A 218 2.34 -5.43 14.74
CA ASN A 218 1.37 -6.12 15.61
C ASN A 218 1.23 -5.46 16.99
N SER A 219 2.26 -4.77 17.48
CA SER A 219 2.21 -4.02 18.74
C SER A 219 1.14 -2.91 18.71
N LYS A 220 1.00 -2.20 17.59
CA LYS A 220 -0.05 -1.17 17.43
C LYS A 220 -1.45 -1.75 17.49
N LEU A 221 -1.63 -2.96 16.95
CA LEU A 221 -2.91 -3.67 17.03
C LEU A 221 -3.22 -4.05 18.48
N ALA A 222 -2.24 -4.57 19.21
CA ALA A 222 -2.39 -4.92 20.62
C ALA A 222 -2.75 -3.68 21.47
N GLU A 223 -2.07 -2.55 21.26
CA GLU A 223 -2.36 -1.29 21.94
C GLU A 223 -3.80 -0.80 21.68
N VAL A 224 -4.30 -0.94 20.44
CA VAL A 224 -5.68 -0.60 20.09
C VAL A 224 -6.68 -1.51 20.81
N VAL A 225 -6.42 -2.82 20.87
CA VAL A 225 -7.25 -3.76 21.62
C VAL A 225 -7.27 -3.41 23.11
N GLU A 226 -6.11 -3.21 23.73
CA GLU A 226 -6.01 -2.79 25.14
C GLU A 226 -6.79 -1.50 25.40
N ARG A 227 -6.68 -0.53 24.50
CA ARG A 227 -7.40 0.73 24.59
C ARG A 227 -8.92 0.54 24.50
N LEU A 228 -9.42 -0.29 23.59
CA LEU A 228 -10.85 -0.60 23.47
C LEU A 228 -11.40 -1.23 24.74
N PHE A 229 -10.72 -2.23 25.28
CA PHE A 229 -11.12 -2.87 26.55
C PHE A 229 -11.06 -1.88 27.71
N ALA A 230 -10.06 -0.98 27.74
CA ALA A 230 -9.99 0.08 28.74
C ALA A 230 -11.18 1.05 28.64
N LEU A 231 -11.55 1.49 27.44
CA LEU A 231 -12.69 2.37 27.21
C LEU A 231 -14.03 1.73 27.59
N LYS A 232 -14.12 0.40 27.52
CA LYS A 232 -15.29 -0.38 27.96
C LYS A 232 -15.26 -0.81 29.42
N GLY A 233 -14.20 -0.48 30.18
CA GLY A 233 -14.04 -0.91 31.56
C GLY A 233 -13.77 -2.42 31.72
N MET A 234 -13.35 -3.09 30.66
CA MET A 234 -13.19 -4.55 30.57
C MET A 234 -11.71 -5.02 30.71
N LYS A 235 -10.82 -4.21 31.29
CA LYS A 235 -9.38 -4.54 31.38
C LYS A 235 -9.10 -5.93 31.99
N GLY A 236 -9.84 -6.31 33.04
CA GLY A 236 -9.67 -7.61 33.69
C GLY A 236 -10.10 -8.80 32.84
N GLU A 237 -10.96 -8.59 31.84
CA GLU A 237 -11.39 -9.63 30.91
C GLU A 237 -10.35 -9.87 29.81
N LEU A 238 -9.72 -8.79 29.31
CA LEU A 238 -8.60 -8.90 28.38
C LEU A 238 -7.45 -9.70 28.98
N GLN A 239 -7.10 -9.44 30.24
CA GLN A 239 -6.01 -10.14 30.92
C GLN A 239 -6.25 -11.65 30.99
N ARG A 240 -7.49 -12.08 31.31
CA ARG A 240 -7.87 -13.50 31.30
C ARG A 240 -7.81 -14.13 29.91
N LEU A 241 -8.22 -13.40 28.88
CA LEU A 241 -8.15 -13.89 27.49
C LEU A 241 -6.70 -14.09 27.04
N MET A 242 -5.80 -13.19 27.42
CA MET A 242 -4.37 -13.29 27.10
C MET A 242 -3.68 -14.44 27.85
N GLU A 243 -4.05 -14.66 29.12
CA GLU A 243 -3.56 -15.80 29.91
C GLU A 243 -4.00 -17.14 29.30
N ASN A 244 -5.25 -17.25 28.86
CA ASN A 244 -5.79 -18.47 28.24
C ASN A 244 -5.27 -18.73 26.82
N ALA A 245 -4.85 -17.70 26.08
CA ALA A 245 -4.28 -17.86 24.74
C ALA A 245 -2.79 -18.26 24.75
N SER A 246 -2.14 -18.17 25.91
CA SER A 246 -0.71 -18.45 26.10
C SER A 246 -0.43 -19.84 26.70
N GLY A 247 -1.48 -20.62 27.00
CA GLY A 247 -1.42 -21.99 27.52
C GLY A 247 -2.01 -23.00 26.54
#